data_AF-A0AAW2XXX9-F1
#
_entry.id   AF-A0AAW2XXX9-F1
#
_cell.length_a   1.000
_cell.length_b   1.000
_cell.length_c   1.000
_cell.angle_alpha   90.00
_cell.angle_beta   90.00
_cell.angle_gamma   90.00
#
_symmetry.space_group_name_H-M   'P 1'
#
loop_
_entity.id
_entity.type
_entity.pdbx_description
1 polymer ?
#
loop_
_entity_poly.entity_id
_entity_poly.type
_entity_poly.pdbx_seq_one_letter_code
_entity_poly.pdbx_strand_id
1 'polypeptide(L)'
;MTIIPPGFHFAPSDQELITFYLSRGRWACISHGIPCLEKTIYGETADPWNVFADVPWHTSVSSGEGKECKNVKSVIYVFTKLSKVSGKIRIARTAGCGTWDGQTGARNIYNNSGQLIGI
;
A
#
# COMPACT_ATOMS: atom_id res chain seq x y z
N MET A 1 20.42 0.20 11.40
CA MET A 1 20.37 -0.46 10.07
C MET A 1 19.85 -1.86 10.32
N THR A 2 18.61 -2.16 9.96
CA THR A 2 17.99 -3.48 10.16
C THR A 2 18.48 -4.42 9.06
N ILE A 3 19.15 -5.50 9.45
CA ILE A 3 19.59 -6.55 8.52
C ILE A 3 18.39 -7.50 8.34
N ILE A 4 17.78 -7.49 7.15
CA ILE A 4 16.73 -8.44 6.79
C ILE A 4 17.42 -9.66 6.15
N PRO A 5 17.29 -10.87 6.71
CA PRO A 5 17.91 -12.05 6.14
C PRO A 5 17.38 -12.33 4.72
N PRO A 6 18.20 -12.91 3.82
CA PRO A 6 17.74 -13.30 2.49
C PRO A 6 16.50 -14.19 2.54
N GLY A 7 15.53 -13.93 1.68
CA GLY A 7 14.25 -14.66 1.61
C GLY A 7 13.14 -14.08 2.49
N PHE A 8 13.46 -13.28 3.52
CA PHE A 8 12.45 -12.57 4.30
C PHE A 8 11.98 -11.32 3.55
N HIS A 9 10.68 -11.09 3.55
CA HIS A 9 10.05 -10.02 2.81
C HIS A 9 8.82 -9.49 3.56
N PHE A 10 8.45 -8.24 3.27
CA PHE A 10 7.31 -7.60 3.91
C PHE A 10 5.99 -8.03 3.25
N ALA A 11 5.38 -9.10 3.77
CA ALA A 11 4.09 -9.62 3.33
C ALA A 11 3.04 -9.58 4.47
N PRO A 12 2.55 -8.39 4.85
CA PRO A 12 1.53 -8.28 5.87
C PRO A 12 0.18 -8.79 5.35
N SER A 13 -0.63 -9.35 6.25
CA SER A 13 -2.06 -9.56 6.04
C SER A 13 -2.85 -8.24 6.07
N ASP A 14 -4.08 -8.26 5.55
CA ASP A 14 -5.00 -7.11 5.61
C ASP A 14 -5.21 -6.61 7.05
N GLN A 15 -5.35 -7.54 8.00
CA GLN A 15 -5.47 -7.21 9.42
C GLN A 15 -4.20 -6.55 9.95
N GLU A 16 -3.02 -7.03 9.55
CA GLU A 16 -1.76 -6.45 10.00
C GLU A 16 -1.54 -5.06 9.43
N LEU A 17 -1.85 -4.84 8.15
CA LEU A 17 -1.83 -3.52 7.51
C LEU A 17 -2.63 -2.50 8.30
N ILE A 18 -3.83 -2.84 8.75
CA ILE A 18 -4.67 -1.92 9.54
C ILE A 18 -4.13 -1.77 10.97
N THR A 19 -3.95 -2.89 11.65
CA THR A 19 -3.72 -2.92 13.10
C THR A 19 -2.34 -2.43 13.47
N PHE A 20 -1.32 -2.77 12.67
CA PHE A 20 0.05 -2.40 12.97
C PHE A 20 0.50 -1.16 12.22
N TYR A 21 0.08 -0.95 10.96
CA TYR A 21 0.62 0.13 10.14
C TYR A 21 -0.32 1.33 10.04
N LEU A 22 -1.57 1.14 9.61
CA LEU A 22 -2.49 2.24 9.37
C LEU A 22 -2.90 2.96 10.67
N SER A 23 -3.26 2.19 11.71
CA SER A 23 -3.72 2.77 12.99
C SER A 23 -2.61 3.50 13.77
N ARG A 24 -1.36 3.06 13.62
CA ARG A 24 -0.18 3.62 14.32
C ARG A 24 0.61 4.60 13.46
N GLY A 25 0.33 4.67 12.16
CA GLY A 25 0.97 5.55 11.20
C GLY A 25 2.49 5.41 11.17
N ARG A 26 3.18 6.57 11.07
CA ARG A 26 4.64 6.64 10.92
C ARG A 26 5.41 5.95 12.06
N TRP A 27 4.85 5.90 13.27
CA TRP A 27 5.50 5.29 14.43
C TRP A 27 5.73 3.79 14.26
N ALA A 28 4.80 3.07 13.63
CA ALA A 28 4.95 1.64 13.41
C ALA A 28 6.00 1.27 12.38
N CYS A 29 6.16 2.08 11.33
CA CYS A 29 7.23 1.85 10.36
C CYS A 29 8.62 2.02 10.97
N ILE A 30 8.78 3.05 11.83
CA ILE A 30 10.04 3.31 12.53
C ILE A 30 10.38 2.14 13.46
N SER A 31 9.41 1.64 14.23
CA SER A 31 9.65 0.56 15.19
C SER A 31 9.99 -0.78 14.53
N HIS A 32 9.50 -1.03 13.31
CA HIS A 32 9.73 -2.28 12.58
C HIS A 32 10.79 -2.17 11.48
N GLY A 33 11.42 -1.00 11.31
CA GLY A 33 12.46 -0.77 10.30
C GLY A 33 11.94 -0.93 8.86
N ILE A 34 10.65 -0.71 8.64
CA ILE A 34 10.00 -0.79 7.32
C ILE A 34 9.93 0.61 6.73
N PRO A 35 10.30 0.83 5.45
CA PRO A 35 10.19 2.13 4.82
C PRO A 35 8.73 2.60 4.76
N CYS A 36 8.41 3.61 5.58
CA CYS A 36 7.13 4.30 5.57
C CYS A 36 7.11 5.26 4.37
N LEU A 37 6.69 4.79 3.21
CA LEU A 37 6.61 5.61 2.01
C LEU A 37 5.34 6.46 2.08
N GLU A 38 5.49 7.78 2.23
CA GLU A 38 4.37 8.72 2.11
C GLU A 38 4.39 9.30 0.69
N LYS A 39 3.31 9.08 -0.07
CA LYS A 39 3.20 9.48 -1.47
C LYS A 39 1.84 10.11 -1.76
N THR A 40 1.85 11.18 -2.53
CA THR A 40 0.62 11.78 -3.07
C THR A 40 0.25 11.03 -4.35
N ILE A 41 -0.64 10.04 -4.23
CA ILE A 41 -1.01 9.17 -5.36
C ILE A 41 -2.22 9.68 -6.16
N TYR A 42 -2.78 10.82 -5.73
CA TYR A 42 -3.93 11.48 -6.36
C TYR A 42 -3.59 12.91 -6.74
N GLY A 43 -4.08 13.36 -7.90
CA GLY A 43 -3.90 14.72 -8.41
C GLY A 43 -3.44 14.74 -9.86
N GLU A 44 -3.43 15.92 -10.47
CA GLU A 44 -3.11 16.13 -11.90
C GLU A 44 -1.66 15.83 -12.25
N THR A 45 -0.76 15.79 -11.25
CA THR A 45 0.67 15.49 -11.42
C THR A 45 1.06 14.13 -10.84
N ALA A 46 0.08 13.34 -10.40
CA ALA A 46 0.30 12.08 -9.71
C ALA A 46 0.32 10.87 -10.66
N ASP A 47 0.97 10.99 -11.83
CA ASP A 47 1.15 9.84 -12.71
C ASP A 47 1.92 8.73 -11.96
N PRO A 48 1.49 7.45 -12.03
CA PRO A 48 2.11 6.38 -11.23
C PRO A 48 3.62 6.26 -11.44
N TRP A 49 4.10 6.36 -12.68
CA TRP A 49 5.53 6.29 -12.99
C TRP A 49 6.34 7.47 -12.43
N ASN A 50 5.72 8.63 -12.20
CA ASN A 50 6.37 9.78 -11.56
C ASN A 50 6.37 9.62 -10.04
N VAL A 51 5.24 9.19 -9.46
CA VAL A 51 5.06 9.03 -8.00
C VAL A 51 6.02 7.99 -7.42
N PHE A 52 6.29 6.93 -8.17
CA PHE A 52 7.11 5.79 -7.72
C PHE A 52 8.51 5.73 -8.34
N ALA A 53 8.94 6.75 -9.09
CA ALA A 53 10.25 6.76 -9.80
C ALA A 53 11.47 6.58 -8.87
N ASP A 54 11.36 7.06 -7.63
CA ASP A 54 12.39 7.04 -6.59
C ASP A 54 12.26 5.83 -5.64
N VAL A 55 11.22 5.00 -5.78
CA VAL A 55 11.02 3.84 -4.91
C VAL A 55 11.91 2.71 -5.40
N PRO A 56 12.86 2.23 -4.58
CA PRO A 56 13.74 1.17 -5.03
C PRO A 56 12.98 -0.11 -5.35
N TRP A 57 13.33 -0.79 -6.44
CA TRP A 57 12.63 -2.01 -6.87
C TRP A 57 12.68 -3.14 -5.83
N HIS A 58 13.73 -3.19 -5.00
CA HIS A 58 13.86 -4.16 -3.92
C HIS A 58 12.92 -3.94 -2.73
N THR A 59 12.19 -2.82 -2.69
CA THR A 59 11.09 -2.61 -1.73
C THR A 59 9.83 -3.39 -2.09
N SER A 60 9.82 -4.05 -3.26
CA SER A 60 8.69 -4.81 -3.77
C SER A 60 8.84 -6.32 -3.52
N VAL A 61 7.77 -6.95 -3.01
CA VAL A 61 7.77 -8.36 -2.63
C VAL A 61 7.33 -9.26 -3.77
N SER A 62 8.10 -10.34 -4.00
CA SER A 62 7.82 -11.44 -4.93
C SER A 62 6.94 -12.53 -4.26
N SER A 63 5.65 -12.58 -4.58
CA SER A 63 4.84 -13.79 -4.36
C SER A 63 4.37 -14.34 -5.71
N GLY A 64 5.04 -15.38 -6.17
CA GLY A 64 4.53 -16.29 -7.18
C GLY A 64 4.32 -17.66 -6.54
N GLU A 65 3.08 -18.05 -6.28
CA GLU A 65 2.77 -19.45 -6.01
C GLU A 65 2.77 -20.20 -7.34
N GLY A 66 3.78 -21.06 -7.56
CA GLY A 66 3.83 -21.95 -8.71
C GLY A 66 5.26 -22.42 -9.02
N LYS A 67 5.40 -23.72 -9.37
CA LYS A 67 6.66 -24.37 -9.79
C LYS A 67 7.27 -23.83 -11.11
N GLU A 68 6.77 -22.71 -11.62
CA GLU A 68 7.35 -21.98 -12.74
C GLU A 68 7.41 -20.49 -12.37
N CYS A 69 8.62 -19.94 -12.29
CA CYS A 69 8.90 -18.52 -12.04
C CYS A 69 8.45 -17.62 -13.20
N LYS A 70 7.16 -17.63 -13.56
CA LYS A 70 6.64 -16.85 -14.70
C LYS A 70 5.87 -15.59 -14.29
N ASN A 71 5.44 -15.45 -13.02
CA ASN A 71 4.65 -14.31 -12.57
C ASN A 71 5.13 -13.80 -11.21
N VAL A 72 6.27 -13.12 -11.20
CA VAL A 72 6.70 -12.34 -10.03
C VAL A 72 5.83 -11.09 -9.98
N LYS A 73 4.93 -11.02 -8.98
CA LYS A 73 4.25 -9.77 -8.65
C LYS A 73 5.12 -9.00 -7.68
N SER A 74 5.18 -7.69 -7.86
CA SER A 74 5.91 -6.75 -7.02
C SER A 74 4.91 -5.75 -6.45
N VAL A 75 4.84 -5.63 -5.12
CA VAL A 75 3.86 -4.76 -4.42
C VAL A 75 4.58 -3.64 -3.68
N ILE A 76 4.09 -2.41 -3.83
CA ILE A 76 4.55 -1.23 -3.09
C ILE A 76 3.41 -0.76 -2.16
N TYR A 77 3.74 -0.56 -0.89
CA TYR A 77 2.81 -0.01 0.10
C TYR A 77 3.13 1.45 0.37
N VAL A 78 2.12 2.33 0.35
CA VAL A 78 2.28 3.76 0.64
C VAL A 78 1.17 4.29 1.53
N PHE A 79 1.52 5.27 2.35
CA PHE A 79 0.57 6.17 2.97
C PHE A 79 0.24 7.31 2.02
N THR A 80 -1.05 7.62 1.90
CA THR A 80 -1.51 8.76 1.12
C THR A 80 -2.60 9.52 1.85
N LYS A 81 -2.76 10.79 1.49
CA LYS A 81 -3.87 11.61 2.00
C LYS A 81 -5.05 11.44 1.06
N LEU A 82 -6.20 11.08 1.63
CA LEU A 82 -7.45 11.05 0.89
C LEU A 82 -7.93 12.49 0.66
N SER A 83 -8.08 12.88 -0.59
CA SER A 83 -8.71 14.15 -0.97
C SER A 83 -10.16 13.89 -1.37
N LYS A 84 -11.07 14.71 -0.83
CA LYS A 84 -12.47 14.68 -1.24
C LYS A 84 -12.65 15.52 -2.51
N VAL A 85 -13.48 15.06 -3.43
CA VAL A 85 -13.95 15.92 -4.52
C VAL A 85 -14.79 17.03 -3.88
N SER A 86 -14.48 18.29 -4.19
CA SER A 86 -15.05 19.49 -3.57
C SER A 86 -16.54 19.33 -3.20
N GLY A 87 -16.85 19.45 -1.90
CA GLY A 87 -18.21 19.39 -1.35
C GLY A 87 -18.90 18.01 -1.37
N LYS A 88 -18.24 16.94 -1.82
CA LYS A 88 -18.81 15.59 -1.94
C LYS A 88 -18.13 14.57 -1.02
N ILE A 89 -18.84 13.47 -0.75
CA ILE A 89 -18.35 12.33 0.04
C ILE A 89 -17.31 11.51 -0.75
N ARG A 90 -17.34 11.57 -2.08
CA ARG A 90 -16.47 10.79 -2.97
C ARG A 90 -15.01 11.25 -2.90
N ILE A 91 -14.11 10.29 -2.75
CA ILE A 91 -12.65 10.49 -2.80
C ILE A 91 -12.23 10.73 -4.26
N ALA A 92 -11.37 11.73 -4.48
CA ALA A 92 -10.78 11.99 -5.78
C ALA A 92 -9.79 10.88 -6.13
N ARG A 93 -9.87 10.37 -7.36
CA ARG A 93 -9.04 9.24 -7.83
C ARG A 93 -8.22 9.56 -9.08
N THR A 94 -8.21 10.82 -9.50
CA THR A 94 -7.35 11.31 -10.59
C THR A 94 -5.89 11.02 -10.28
N ALA A 95 -5.14 10.53 -11.25
CA ALA A 95 -3.72 10.20 -11.11
C ALA A 95 -2.99 10.59 -12.40
N GLY A 96 -2.47 11.82 -12.41
CA GLY A 96 -1.79 12.35 -13.57
C GLY A 96 -2.72 12.51 -14.77
N CYS A 97 -2.33 11.91 -15.89
CA CYS A 97 -3.12 11.85 -17.11
C CYS A 97 -4.30 10.85 -17.08
N GLY A 98 -4.52 10.15 -15.97
CA GLY A 98 -5.54 9.10 -15.85
C GLY A 98 -6.34 9.12 -14.54
N THR A 99 -7.00 8.01 -14.23
CA THR A 99 -7.79 7.82 -13.01
C THR A 99 -7.64 6.39 -12.50
N TRP A 100 -7.45 6.22 -11.19
CA TRP A 100 -7.47 4.91 -10.55
C TRP A 100 -8.88 4.32 -10.58
N ASP A 101 -9.05 3.21 -11.29
CA ASP A 101 -10.29 2.46 -11.30
C ASP A 101 -10.45 1.58 -10.05
N GLY A 102 -11.69 1.38 -9.60
CA GLY A 102 -12.03 0.50 -8.49
C GLY A 102 -12.36 -0.91 -8.96
N GLN A 103 -11.39 -1.59 -9.58
CA GLN A 103 -11.61 -2.91 -10.20
C GLN A 103 -12.19 -3.94 -9.23
N THR A 104 -11.77 -3.87 -7.96
CA THR A 104 -12.37 -4.61 -6.85
C THR A 104 -13.22 -3.67 -6.00
N GLY A 105 -14.42 -4.12 -5.68
CA GLY A 105 -15.28 -3.43 -4.72
C GLY A 105 -14.65 -3.38 -3.33
N ALA A 106 -15.07 -2.40 -2.54
CA ALA A 106 -14.72 -2.27 -1.14
C ALA A 106 -15.03 -3.56 -0.36
N ARG A 107 -14.10 -4.03 0.48
CA ARG A 107 -14.24 -5.28 1.22
C ARG A 107 -14.01 -5.04 2.71
N ASN A 108 -14.96 -5.42 3.54
CA ASN A 108 -14.81 -5.36 4.98
C ASN A 108 -13.63 -6.24 5.45
N ILE A 109 -12.76 -5.66 6.27
CA ILE A 109 -11.65 -6.35 6.92
C ILE A 109 -11.97 -6.48 8.41
N TYR A 110 -11.95 -7.73 8.88
CA TYR A 110 -12.23 -8.08 10.27
C TYR A 110 -10.95 -8.54 10.97
N ASN A 111 -10.84 -8.29 12.27
CA ASN A 111 -9.77 -8.87 13.08
C ASN A 111 -10.10 -10.31 13.52
N ASN A 112 -9.13 -10.99 14.13
CA ASN A 112 -9.30 -12.34 14.70
C ASN A 112 -10.42 -12.46 15.76
N SER A 113 -10.89 -11.34 16.34
CA SER A 113 -12.01 -11.30 17.27
C SER A 113 -13.36 -11.06 16.58
N GLY A 114 -13.41 -11.01 15.25
CA GLY A 114 -14.61 -10.76 14.46
C GLY A 114 -15.04 -9.28 14.43
N GLN A 115 -14.21 -8.35 14.91
CA GLN A 115 -14.53 -6.92 14.89
C GLN A 115 -14.15 -6.31 13.54
N LEU A 116 -15.03 -5.46 12.99
CA LEU A 116 -14.75 -4.69 11.77
C LEU A 116 -13.70 -3.62 12.06
N ILE A 117 -12.56 -3.66 11.34
CA ILE A 117 -11.43 -2.74 11.56
C ILE A 117 -11.09 -1.89 10.33
N GLY A 118 -11.62 -2.22 9.15
CA GLY A 118 -11.42 -1.42 7.94
C GLY A 118 -12.19 -1.92 6.72
N ILE A 119 -11.91 -1.29 5.59
CA ILE A 119 -12.55 -1.45 4.28
C ILE A 119 -11.48 -1.45 3.19
#